data_AF-A0AA47EKG5-F1
#
_entry.id   AF-A0AA47EKG5-F1
#
_cell.length_a   1.000
_cell.length_b   1.000
_cell.length_c   1.000
_cell.angle_alpha   90.00
_cell.angle_beta   90.00
_cell.angle_gamma   90.00
#
_symmetry.space_group_name_H-M   'P 1'
#
loop_
_entity.id
_entity.type
_entity.pdbx_description
1 polymer ?
#
loop_
_entity_poly.entity_id
_entity_poly.type
_entity_poly.pdbx_seq_one_letter_code
_entity_poly.pdbx_strand_id
1 'polypeptide(L)' 'MLNGELKESLSREGIHSDAIKALDEKGKCLFDINSTRDVCFELIDAGVKFSCEQSVLDDGLYLIKIL' A
#
# COMPACT_ATOMS: atom_id res chain seq x y z
N MET A 1 8.62 0.39 9.08
CA MET A 1 9.03 1.56 8.29
C MET A 1 9.43 1.08 6.91
N LEU A 2 8.75 1.58 5.88
CA LEU A 2 9.10 1.38 4.48
C LEU A 2 10.46 2.04 4.22
N ASN A 3 11.32 1.39 3.42
CA ASN A 3 12.58 1.99 3.02
C ASN A 3 12.35 3.20 2.08
N GLY A 4 13.38 4.03 1.89
CA GLY A 4 13.26 5.26 1.09
C GLY A 4 12.93 5.00 -0.38
N GLU A 5 13.56 3.98 -0.98
CA GLU A 5 13.35 3.62 -2.39
C GLU A 5 11.90 3.21 -2.67
N LEU A 6 11.31 2.39 -1.80
CA LEU A 6 9.92 1.96 -1.91
C LEU A 6 8.94 3.13 -1.79
N LYS A 7 9.21 4.11 -0.92
CA LYS A 7 8.37 5.33 -0.84
C LYS A 7 8.42 6.13 -2.14
N GLU A 8 9.59 6.23 -2.75
CA GLU A 8 9.75 6.91 -4.04
C GLU A 8 9.09 6.15 -5.19
N SER A 9 9.17 4.81 -5.22
CA SER A 9 8.48 4.02 -6.23
C SER A 9 6.97 4.13 -6.10
N LEU A 10 6.42 4.04 -4.89
CA LEU A 10 4.98 4.26 -4.65
C LEU A 10 4.53 5.65 -5.10
N SER A 11 5.33 6.70 -4.86
CA SER A 11 5.03 8.04 -5.40
C SER A 11 5.10 8.11 -6.92
N ARG A 12 5.99 7.35 -7.57
CA ARG A 12 6.06 7.26 -9.04
C ARG A 12 4.84 6.55 -9.65
N GLU A 13 4.29 5.57 -8.95
CA GLU A 13 3.01 4.90 -9.30
C GLU A 13 1.78 5.78 -9.01
N GLY A 14 1.97 7.03 -8.56
CA GLY A 14 0.89 7.98 -8.32
C GLY A 14 0.16 7.78 -6.99
N ILE A 15 0.70 6.97 -6.08
CA ILE A 15 0.11 6.77 -4.75
C ILE A 15 0.27 8.05 -3.92
N HIS A 16 -0.85 8.52 -3.36
CA HIS A 16 -0.88 9.76 -2.59
C HIS A 16 0.04 9.68 -1.36
N SER A 17 0.78 10.75 -1.10
CA SER A 17 1.77 10.81 -0.02
C SER A 17 1.19 10.48 1.37
N ASP A 18 -0.06 10.88 1.62
CA ASP A 18 -0.78 10.53 2.86
C ASP A 18 -1.03 9.03 3.01
N ALA A 19 -1.28 8.32 1.91
CA ALA A 19 -1.48 6.87 1.93
C ALA A 19 -0.15 6.14 2.17
N ILE A 20 0.94 6.60 1.54
CA ILE A 20 2.30 6.10 1.78
C ILE A 20 2.68 6.34 3.25
N LYS A 21 2.40 7.53 3.78
CA LYS A 21 2.65 7.87 5.18
C LYS A 21 1.84 7.01 6.14
N ALA A 22 0.55 6.78 5.86
CA ALA A 22 -0.28 5.89 6.65
C ALA A 22 0.25 4.46 6.65
N LEU A 23 0.69 3.96 5.49
CA LEU A 23 1.29 2.63 5.37
C LEU A 23 2.61 2.52 6.15
N ASP A 24 3.45 3.57 6.10
CA ASP A 24 4.72 3.63 6.81
C ASP A 24 4.60 3.75 8.34
N GLU A 25 3.74 4.65 8.81
CA GLU A 25 3.58 4.96 10.23
C GLU A 25 2.62 4.01 10.94
N LYS A 26 1.52 3.64 10.29
CA LYS A 26 0.46 2.82 10.89
C LYS A 26 0.54 1.35 10.47
N GLY A 27 1.40 1.03 9.51
CA GLY A 27 1.53 -0.32 8.95
C GLY A 27 0.30 -0.78 8.17
N LYS A 28 -0.66 0.11 7.85
CA LYS A 28 -1.86 -0.22 7.09
C LYS A 28 -2.50 0.99 6.42
N CYS A 29 -3.10 0.78 5.25
CA CYS A 29 -3.84 1.80 4.52
C CYS A 29 -4.91 1.14 3.61
N LEU A 30 -5.98 1.89 3.29
CA LEU A 30 -6.99 1.48 2.33
C LEU A 30 -6.65 2.06 0.95
N PHE A 31 -6.81 1.25 -0.09
CA PHE A 31 -6.58 1.63 -1.48
C PHE A 31 -7.77 1.20 -2.34
N ASP A 32 -8.06 1.97 -3.39
CA ASP A 32 -8.96 1.50 -4.44
C ASP A 32 -8.32 0.34 -5.23
N ILE A 33 -9.11 -0.37 -6.04
CA ILE A 33 -8.65 -1.56 -6.76
C ILE A 33 -7.42 -1.32 -7.66
N ASN A 34 -7.30 -0.14 -8.30
CA ASN A 34 -6.17 0.13 -9.19
C ASN A 34 -4.91 0.38 -8.35
N SER A 35 -5.01 1.30 -7.39
CA SER A 35 -3.92 1.61 -6.46
C SER A 35 -3.46 0.38 -5.65
N THR A 36 -4.39 -0.50 -5.29
CA THR A 36 -4.10 -1.74 -4.54
C THR A 36 -3.13 -2.63 -5.31
N ARG A 37 -3.36 -2.79 -6.62
CA ARG A 37 -2.52 -3.62 -7.47
C ARG A 37 -1.10 -3.09 -7.51
N ASP A 38 -0.95 -1.80 -7.75
CA ASP A 38 0.36 -1.17 -7.94
C ASP A 38 1.15 -1.16 -6.60
N VAL A 39 0.47 -0.86 -5.48
CA VAL A 39 1.07 -0.98 -4.13
C VAL A 39 1.50 -2.41 -3.82
N CYS A 40 0.69 -3.42 -4.16
CA CYS A 40 1.04 -4.82 -3.92
C CYS A 40 2.30 -5.23 -4.70
N PHE A 41 2.44 -4.81 -5.96
CA PHE A 41 3.64 -5.12 -6.75
C PHE A 41 4.89 -4.50 -6.16
N GLU A 42 4.83 -3.22 -5.79
CA GLU A 42 5.97 -2.54 -5.16
C GLU A 42 6.39 -3.19 -3.83
N LEU A 43 5.42 -3.64 -3.03
CA LEU A 43 5.71 -4.36 -1.79
C LEU A 43 6.35 -5.74 -2.05
N ILE A 44 5.90 -6.47 -3.07
CA ILE A 44 6.49 -7.75 -3.46
C ILE A 44 7.92 -7.57 -3.94
N ASP A 45 8.16 -6.60 -4.83
CA ASP A 45 9.50 -6.33 -5.39
C ASP A 45 10.49 -5.88 -4.31
N ALA A 46 10.00 -5.12 -3.32
CA ALA A 46 10.78 -4.74 -2.14
C ALA A 46 10.95 -5.87 -1.10
N GLY A 47 10.35 -7.05 -1.31
CA GLY A 47 10.40 -8.18 -0.38
C GLY A 47 9.68 -7.92 0.94
N VAL A 48 8.71 -7.00 0.96
CA VAL A 48 7.93 -6.64 2.15
C VAL A 48 6.81 -7.66 2.33
N LYS A 49 6.71 -8.24 3.53
CA LYS A 49 5.60 -9.12 3.87
C LYS A 49 4.36 -8.30 4.22
N PHE A 50 3.23 -8.61 3.60
CA PHE A 50 1.96 -7.92 3.85
C PHE A 50 0.76 -8.88 3.73
N SER A 51 -0.39 -8.43 4.21
CA SER A 51 -1.71 -8.99 3.89
C SER A 51 -2.54 -7.96 3.11
N CYS A 52 -3.41 -8.46 2.24
CA CYS A 52 -4.35 -7.66 1.46
C CYS A 52 -5.73 -8.29 1.54
N GLU A 53 -6.73 -7.52 2.01
CA GLU A 53 -8.09 -7.99 2.24
C GLU A 53 -9.09 -6.99 1.64
N GLN A 54 -10.15 -7.47 0.99
CA GLN A 54 -11.23 -6.60 0.54
C GLN A 54 -11.95 -5.99 1.75
N SER A 55 -12.23 -4.70 1.70
CA SER A 55 -12.98 -4.01 2.75
C SER A 55 -14.40 -4.56 2.83
N VAL A 56 -14.87 -4.79 4.06
CA VAL A 56 -16.26 -5.20 4.32
C VAL A 56 -17.25 -4.03 4.27
N LEU A 57 -16.73 -2.79 4.26
CA LEU A 57 -17.54 -1.57 4.28
C LEU A 57 -17.76 -0.98 2.88
N ASP A 58 -16.89 -1.31 1.93
CA ASP A 58 -16.90 -0.76 0.57
C ASP A 58 -16.23 -1.79 -0.37
N ASP A 59 -16.95 -2.24 -1.39
CA ASP A 59 -16.50 -3.28 -2.32
C ASP A 59 -15.41 -2.81 -3.28
N GLY A 60 -15.19 -1.50 -3.39
CA GLY A 60 -14.13 -0.89 -4.19
C GLY A 60 -12.80 -0.70 -3.46
N LEU A 61 -12.75 -0.94 -2.14
CA LEU A 61 -11.57 -0.69 -1.31
C LEU A 61 -10.93 -1.98 -0.78
N TYR A 62 -9.60 -1.97 -0.68
CA TYR A 62 -8.80 -3.04 -0.12
C TYR A 62 -7.90 -2.51 0.98
N LEU A 63 -7.82 -3.24 2.09
CA LEU A 63 -6.93 -2.97 3.20
C LEU A 63 -5.62 -3.71 2.97
N ILE A 64 -4.54 -2.94 2.78
CA ILE A 64 -3.18 -3.47 2.81
C ILE A 64 -2.60 -3.26 4.21
N LYS A 65 -1.98 -4.30 4.77
CA LYS A 65 -1.33 -4.27 6.10
C LYS A 65 0.04 -4.94 6.04
N ILE A 66 1.08 -4.24 6.48
CA ILE A 66 2.45 -4.78 6.62
C ILE A 66 2.51 -5.75 7.82
N LEU A 67 3.25 -6.85 7.69
CA LEU A 67 3.40 -7.92 8.70
C LEU A 67 4.79 -7.97 9.33
#